data_AF-A0A937PES3-F1
#
_entry.id   AF-A0A937PES3-F1
#
_cell.length_a   1.000
_cell.length_b   1.000
_cell.length_c   1.000
_cell.angle_alpha   90.00
_cell.angle_beta   90.00
_cell.angle_gamma   90.00
#
_symmetry.space_group_name_H-M   'P 1'
#
loop_
_entity.id
_entity.type
_entity.pdbx_description
1 polymer ?
#
loop_
_entity_poly.entity_id
_entity_poly.type
_entity_poly.pdbx_seq_one_letter_code
_entity_poly.pdbx_strand_id
1 'polypeptide(L)'
;MRRAVAIPLALVFVILALLVLVAFRVNATAGNPDFYAEQLQQADVYHFIYNDVLPAALEEVEVGEDTEGAGVIISSLKPHLNDVARQTLPPEWLQANVEQVIDEVVPYVWGEKANFRITIPLKDRVEAGGEAIKSVLHRPDVFPVMYEQLIQLIIEEIALDEGGMPAMLAISEEEMEVMLRKVVPEDWLLEQIDSAVDEAVPYLTREQDHFTLEIDITRPLDELEEVLADSLSRRETYDSLFAEMLAPAIQQNLEEITQLPIGVELTDDEVVAAAKAVMPLEWYQTLVKDMVSQIFGYLRGEQDELELVIPLADRKPEIAAALGQLADEKIASAFDSLPVCTGAQLIELLLDPSLEDILCRPVDISYQEFSELVGIDAGSLVQPLIEVGIPDEWILTEADMSQLFGGEGEDNVLIQVRELVQEGLIFTEKDLNEFMATDSVSPEDIRQSIADGLTFTEQDLKSLMGDTGDTSAGEQMEAFEQVRSGLGMAKKWLNFVWLIPFLMLLAVGALGGRQWSSKLIWAAALLAVMAIIAYIIFGPVFSATAQPMIDQSLTTGFGQTEGIMSLVAQKGVAMGQNAIDSFISGLRNQAIAIIIASVVLIGVGVVLHNWDKIRRT
;
A
#
# COMPACT_ATOMS: atom_id res chain seq x y z
N MET A 1 -85.17 17.19 3.23
CA MET A 1 -84.33 16.81 2.07
C MET A 1 -82.94 17.44 2.06
N ARG A 2 -82.76 18.78 2.08
CA ARG A 2 -81.41 19.41 2.03
C ARG A 2 -80.37 18.89 3.03
N ARG A 3 -80.75 18.66 4.30
CA ARG A 3 -79.86 18.11 5.33
C ARG A 3 -79.55 16.61 5.15
N ALA A 4 -80.44 15.85 4.52
CA ALA A 4 -80.23 14.42 4.24
C ALA A 4 -79.20 14.20 3.12
N VAL A 5 -79.11 15.13 2.15
CA VAL A 5 -78.10 15.11 1.08
C VAL A 5 -76.73 15.61 1.57
N ALA A 6 -76.70 16.45 2.61
CA ALA A 6 -75.44 16.96 3.18
C ALA A 6 -74.61 15.88 3.90
N ILE A 7 -75.25 14.85 4.46
CA ILE A 7 -74.58 13.76 5.20
C ILE A 7 -73.69 12.88 4.28
N PRO A 8 -74.18 12.31 3.17
CA PRO A 8 -73.32 11.53 2.27
C PRO A 8 -72.23 12.41 1.64
N LEU A 9 -72.53 13.67 1.32
CA LEU A 9 -71.54 14.61 0.82
C LEU A 9 -70.43 14.91 1.85
N ALA A 10 -70.78 15.04 3.12
CA ALA A 10 -69.84 15.21 4.22
C ALA A 10 -68.92 13.99 4.40
N LEU A 11 -69.47 12.77 4.25
CA LEU A 11 -68.67 11.54 4.33
C LEU A 11 -67.67 11.43 3.18
N VAL A 12 -68.11 11.72 1.95
CA VAL A 12 -67.21 11.78 0.78
C VAL A 12 -66.15 12.86 0.97
N PHE A 13 -66.52 14.03 1.51
CA PHE A 13 -65.57 15.09 1.82
C PHE A 13 -64.50 14.62 2.82
N VAL A 14 -64.87 13.94 3.91
CA VAL A 14 -63.90 13.47 4.91
C VAL A 14 -62.89 12.52 4.28
N ILE A 15 -63.36 11.51 3.52
CA ILE A 15 -62.48 10.55 2.86
C ILE A 15 -61.55 11.25 1.86
N LEU A 16 -62.12 12.09 0.99
CA LEU A 16 -61.36 12.83 -0.02
C LEU A 16 -60.32 13.76 0.64
N ALA A 17 -60.71 14.52 1.65
CA ALA A 17 -59.82 15.45 2.35
C ALA A 17 -58.66 14.73 3.04
N LEU A 18 -58.90 13.55 3.63
CA LEU A 18 -57.84 12.71 4.21
C LEU A 18 -56.86 12.23 3.14
N LEU A 19 -57.36 11.73 2.00
CA LEU A 19 -56.50 11.30 0.89
C LEU A 19 -55.64 12.47 0.34
N VAL A 20 -56.25 13.65 0.21
CA VAL A 20 -55.53 14.85 -0.22
C VAL A 20 -54.46 15.25 0.79
N LEU A 21 -54.78 15.22 2.09
CA LEU A 21 -53.82 15.54 3.16
C LEU A 21 -52.61 14.60 3.10
N VAL A 22 -52.84 13.30 2.95
CA VAL A 22 -51.77 12.31 2.75
C VAL A 22 -50.96 12.61 1.49
N ALA A 23 -51.61 12.86 0.35
CA ALA A 23 -50.92 13.16 -0.91
C ALA A 23 -50.03 14.41 -0.82
N PHE A 24 -50.50 15.47 -0.14
CA PHE A 24 -49.68 16.65 0.14
C PHE A 24 -48.49 16.35 1.04
N ARG A 25 -48.66 15.48 2.04
CA ARG A 25 -47.54 15.09 2.91
C ARG A 25 -46.52 14.26 2.15
N VAL A 26 -46.95 13.30 1.34
CA VAL A 26 -46.05 12.48 0.52
C VAL A 26 -45.21 13.37 -0.39
N ASN A 27 -45.82 14.38 -1.01
CA ASN A 27 -45.08 15.36 -1.82
C ASN A 27 -44.11 16.22 -0.99
N ALA A 28 -44.50 16.61 0.24
CA ALA A 28 -43.65 17.40 1.13
C ALA A 28 -42.52 16.60 1.80
N THR A 29 -42.56 15.26 1.73
CA THR A 29 -41.51 14.38 2.25
C THR A 29 -40.79 13.68 1.11
N ALA A 30 -41.37 12.63 0.53
CA ALA A 30 -40.72 11.81 -0.50
C ALA A 30 -40.41 12.60 -1.78
N GLY A 31 -41.17 13.66 -2.07
CA GLY A 31 -40.92 14.58 -3.19
C GLY A 31 -40.05 15.79 -2.86
N ASN A 32 -39.43 15.84 -1.67
CA ASN A 32 -38.56 16.94 -1.24
C ASN A 32 -37.15 16.40 -0.95
N PRO A 33 -36.09 16.84 -1.67
CA PRO A 33 -34.73 16.39 -1.39
C PRO A 33 -34.27 16.69 0.04
N ASP A 34 -34.65 17.85 0.59
CA ASP A 34 -34.28 18.27 1.96
C ASP A 34 -34.68 17.22 3.01
N PHE A 35 -35.80 16.52 2.79
CA PHE A 35 -36.26 15.49 3.72
C PHE A 35 -35.24 14.35 3.85
N TYR A 36 -34.65 13.91 2.74
CA TYR A 36 -33.67 12.83 2.75
C TYR A 36 -32.34 13.27 3.37
N ALA A 37 -31.88 14.48 3.06
CA ALA A 37 -30.70 15.08 3.68
C ALA A 37 -30.87 15.20 5.21
N GLU A 38 -32.02 15.71 5.67
CA GLU A 38 -32.36 15.79 7.10
C GLU A 38 -32.38 14.40 7.75
N GLN A 39 -32.90 13.37 7.08
CA GLN A 39 -32.90 12.01 7.64
C GLN A 39 -31.48 11.42 7.75
N LEU A 40 -30.60 11.67 6.76
CA LEU A 40 -29.19 11.25 6.80
C LEU A 40 -28.43 11.92 7.94
N GLN A 41 -28.62 13.23 8.13
CA GLN A 41 -28.03 13.99 9.22
C GLN A 41 -28.59 13.57 10.59
N GLN A 42 -29.91 13.44 10.72
CA GLN A 42 -30.55 13.07 11.98
C GLN A 42 -30.17 11.66 12.44
N ALA A 43 -29.94 10.76 11.48
CA ALA A 43 -29.44 9.43 11.77
C ALA A 43 -27.92 9.38 11.95
N ASP A 44 -27.19 10.48 11.78
CA ASP A 44 -25.74 10.54 11.90
C ASP A 44 -25.03 9.50 11.02
N VAL A 45 -25.47 9.39 9.75
CA VAL A 45 -25.00 8.36 8.83
C VAL A 45 -23.55 8.55 8.45
N TYR A 46 -23.11 9.79 8.25
CA TYR A 46 -21.74 10.08 7.82
C TYR A 46 -20.72 9.64 8.88
N HIS A 47 -20.96 9.92 10.17
CA HIS A 47 -20.08 9.41 11.23
C HIS A 47 -20.18 7.89 11.40
N PHE A 48 -21.38 7.32 11.28
CA PHE A 48 -21.59 5.87 11.31
C PHE A 48 -20.79 5.12 10.23
N ILE A 49 -20.66 5.69 9.03
CA ILE A 49 -19.85 5.09 7.97
C ILE A 49 -18.38 4.94 8.42
N TYR A 50 -17.79 5.98 9.02
CA TYR A 50 -16.38 5.91 9.43
C TYR A 50 -16.15 5.23 10.79
N ASN A 51 -17.13 5.25 11.70
CA ASN A 51 -17.00 4.71 13.05
C ASN A 51 -17.34 3.22 13.11
N ASP A 52 -18.26 2.75 12.26
CA ASP A 52 -18.83 1.41 12.37
C ASP A 52 -18.68 0.62 11.07
N VAL A 53 -19.06 1.20 9.92
CA VAL A 53 -19.07 0.48 8.63
C VAL A 53 -17.67 0.23 8.11
N LEU A 54 -16.83 1.28 8.03
CA LEU A 54 -15.50 1.18 7.47
C LEU A 54 -14.59 0.26 8.30
N PRO A 55 -14.55 0.34 9.63
CA PRO A 55 -13.80 -0.63 10.44
C PRO A 55 -14.30 -2.07 10.24
N ALA A 56 -15.61 -2.30 10.27
CA ALA A 56 -16.16 -3.64 10.01
C ALA A 56 -15.84 -4.13 8.60
N ALA A 57 -15.81 -3.23 7.61
CA ALA A 57 -15.41 -3.56 6.24
C ALA A 57 -13.95 -3.96 6.16
N LEU A 58 -13.06 -3.24 6.84
CA LEU A 58 -11.65 -3.59 6.89
C LEU A 58 -11.37 -4.91 7.64
N GLU A 59 -12.21 -5.26 8.61
CA GLU A 59 -12.16 -6.55 9.31
C GLU A 59 -12.65 -7.71 8.44
N GLU A 60 -13.70 -7.50 7.63
CA GLU A 60 -14.26 -8.52 6.73
C GLU A 60 -13.48 -8.74 5.44
N VAL A 61 -12.77 -7.72 4.96
CA VAL A 61 -11.87 -7.92 3.84
C VAL A 61 -10.68 -8.74 4.36
N GLU A 62 -10.66 -10.01 3.97
CA GLU A 62 -9.52 -10.93 4.00
C GLU A 62 -8.40 -10.41 3.07
N VAL A 63 -7.90 -9.19 3.33
CA VAL A 63 -6.66 -8.73 2.70
C VAL A 63 -5.54 -9.56 3.32
N GLY A 64 -4.97 -10.48 2.53
CA GLY A 64 -3.75 -11.23 2.86
C GLY A 64 -3.95 -12.60 3.55
N GLU A 65 -4.80 -13.50 3.04
CA GLU A 65 -4.67 -14.94 3.37
C GLU A 65 -3.48 -15.60 2.65
N ASP A 66 -2.96 -15.00 1.58
CA ASP A 66 -1.64 -15.35 1.06
C ASP A 66 -0.62 -14.84 2.08
N THR A 67 -0.16 -15.73 2.95
CA THR A 67 0.83 -15.48 4.01
C THR A 67 2.24 -15.19 3.46
N GLU A 68 2.36 -14.82 2.19
CA GLU A 68 3.63 -14.60 1.48
C GLU A 68 3.63 -13.19 0.85
N GLY A 69 4.77 -12.49 0.97
CA GLY A 69 5.02 -11.22 0.30
C GLY A 69 4.15 -10.03 0.74
N ALA A 70 3.63 -9.27 -0.23
CA ALA A 70 3.00 -7.96 -0.02
C ALA A 70 1.73 -7.98 0.85
N GLY A 71 1.05 -9.13 0.98
CA GLY A 71 -0.15 -9.29 1.82
C GLY A 71 0.11 -9.03 3.30
N VAL A 72 1.30 -9.39 3.79
CA VAL A 72 1.73 -9.18 5.18
C VAL A 72 1.89 -7.68 5.48
N ILE A 73 2.52 -6.93 4.57
CA ILE A 73 2.71 -5.48 4.70
C ILE A 73 1.37 -4.75 4.75
N ILE A 74 0.43 -5.09 3.85
CA ILE A 74 -0.88 -4.42 3.78
C ILE A 74 -1.73 -4.69 5.03
N SER A 75 -1.55 -5.86 5.67
CA SER A 75 -2.25 -6.18 6.92
C SER A 75 -1.91 -5.22 8.06
N SER A 76 -0.65 -4.76 8.13
CA SER A 76 -0.17 -3.83 9.16
C SER A 76 -0.78 -2.42 9.01
N LEU A 77 -1.16 -2.04 7.79
CA LEU A 77 -1.79 -0.75 7.49
C LEU A 77 -3.28 -0.72 7.83
N LYS A 78 -3.97 -1.87 7.94
CA LYS A 78 -5.43 -1.96 8.16
C LYS A 78 -5.93 -1.03 9.29
N PRO A 79 -5.31 -0.97 10.49
CA PRO A 79 -5.79 -0.10 11.56
C PRO A 79 -5.74 1.40 11.21
N HIS A 80 -4.84 1.79 10.31
CA HIS A 80 -4.59 3.18 9.93
C HIS A 80 -5.35 3.60 8.67
N LEU A 81 -5.94 2.66 7.92
CA LEU A 81 -6.73 2.95 6.72
C LEU A 81 -7.96 3.82 7.01
N ASN A 82 -8.55 3.72 8.21
CA ASN A 82 -9.65 4.61 8.61
C ASN A 82 -9.19 6.07 8.69
N ASP A 83 -7.97 6.30 9.20
CA ASP A 83 -7.41 7.65 9.29
C ASP A 83 -7.07 8.22 7.92
N VAL A 84 -6.54 7.39 7.01
CA VAL A 84 -6.33 7.78 5.60
C VAL A 84 -7.67 8.13 4.98
N ALA A 85 -8.67 7.23 5.06
CA ALA A 85 -9.99 7.44 4.48
C ALA A 85 -10.69 8.70 5.00
N ARG A 86 -10.60 9.00 6.31
CA ARG A 86 -11.17 10.22 6.91
C ARG A 86 -10.47 11.50 6.45
N GLN A 87 -9.16 11.46 6.23
CA GLN A 87 -8.41 12.62 5.75
C GLN A 87 -8.65 12.87 4.26
N THR A 88 -8.65 11.80 3.46
CA THR A 88 -8.93 11.84 2.02
C THR A 88 -10.37 12.27 1.74
N LEU A 89 -11.32 11.62 2.41
CA LEU A 89 -12.76 11.86 2.28
C LEU A 89 -13.33 12.26 3.64
N PRO A 90 -13.28 13.55 4.02
CA PRO A 90 -13.88 14.01 5.27
C PRO A 90 -15.40 13.79 5.29
N PRO A 91 -16.01 13.52 6.46
CA PRO A 91 -17.46 13.35 6.58
C PRO A 91 -18.26 14.51 5.98
N GLU A 92 -17.77 15.74 6.08
CA GLU A 92 -18.42 16.94 5.54
C GLU A 92 -18.37 16.96 4.01
N TRP A 93 -17.28 16.47 3.41
CA TRP A 93 -17.17 16.31 1.95
C TRP A 93 -18.14 15.23 1.47
N LEU A 94 -18.17 14.07 2.14
CA LEU A 94 -19.09 12.98 1.80
C LEU A 94 -20.55 13.46 1.91
N GLN A 95 -20.87 14.20 2.97
CA GLN A 95 -22.18 14.80 3.17
C GLN A 95 -22.56 15.74 2.02
N ALA A 96 -21.70 16.71 1.68
CA ALA A 96 -21.98 17.66 0.62
C ALA A 96 -22.25 16.97 -0.73
N ASN A 97 -21.47 15.93 -1.07
CA ASN A 97 -21.64 15.20 -2.32
C ASN A 97 -22.91 14.32 -2.32
N VAL A 98 -23.22 13.64 -1.21
CA VAL A 98 -24.45 12.85 -1.09
C VAL A 98 -25.69 13.74 -1.15
N GLU A 99 -25.66 14.90 -0.49
CA GLU A 99 -26.76 15.87 -0.55
C GLU A 99 -26.93 16.45 -1.97
N GLN A 100 -25.83 16.77 -2.67
CA GLN A 100 -25.87 17.18 -4.07
C GLN A 100 -26.47 16.10 -4.98
N VAL A 101 -26.14 14.82 -4.75
CA VAL A 101 -26.74 13.70 -5.49
C VAL A 101 -28.25 13.65 -5.23
N ILE A 102 -28.70 13.80 -3.99
CA ILE A 102 -30.11 13.82 -3.62
C ILE A 102 -30.85 14.98 -4.30
N ASP A 103 -30.26 16.18 -4.34
CA ASP A 103 -30.81 17.37 -4.99
C ASP A 103 -30.96 17.23 -6.52
N GLU A 104 -30.19 16.35 -7.14
CA GLU A 104 -30.30 16.04 -8.57
C GLU A 104 -31.25 14.86 -8.84
N VAL A 105 -31.14 13.78 -8.06
CA VAL A 105 -31.87 12.53 -8.29
C VAL A 105 -33.34 12.64 -7.87
N VAL A 106 -33.65 13.23 -6.71
CA VAL A 106 -35.03 13.29 -6.21
C VAL A 106 -35.94 14.07 -7.19
N PRO A 107 -35.60 15.28 -7.65
CA PRO A 107 -36.42 15.98 -8.64
C PRO A 107 -36.50 15.25 -9.98
N TYR A 108 -35.47 14.49 -10.37
CA TYR A 108 -35.50 13.69 -11.59
C TYR A 108 -36.50 12.53 -11.48
N VAL A 109 -36.44 11.74 -10.39
CA VAL A 109 -37.37 10.61 -10.11
C VAL A 109 -38.81 11.10 -9.95
N TRP A 110 -39.00 12.29 -9.42
CA TRP A 110 -40.33 12.93 -9.31
C TRP A 110 -40.82 13.61 -10.58
N GLY A 111 -40.06 13.54 -11.69
CA GLY A 111 -40.45 14.09 -12.98
C GLY A 111 -40.45 15.62 -13.05
N GLU A 112 -39.74 16.30 -12.14
CA GLU A 112 -39.56 17.76 -12.17
C GLU A 112 -38.42 18.18 -13.09
N LYS A 113 -37.33 17.40 -13.12
CA LYS A 113 -36.21 17.58 -14.03
C LYS A 113 -36.25 16.51 -15.11
N ALA A 114 -36.06 16.90 -16.38
CA ALA A 114 -36.03 15.93 -17.49
C ALA A 114 -34.78 15.05 -17.45
N ASN A 115 -33.64 15.63 -17.07
CA ASN A 115 -32.32 15.00 -17.00
C ASN A 115 -31.66 15.37 -15.67
N PHE A 116 -30.67 14.59 -15.24
CA PHE A 116 -29.78 14.93 -14.13
C PHE A 116 -28.32 14.79 -14.56
N ARG A 117 -27.43 15.48 -13.83
CA ARG A 117 -25.99 15.30 -13.95
C ARG A 117 -25.38 15.38 -12.56
N ILE A 118 -24.76 14.29 -12.14
CA ILE A 118 -23.96 14.22 -10.92
C ILE A 118 -22.51 14.36 -11.33
N THR A 119 -21.75 15.17 -10.61
CA THR A 119 -20.31 15.30 -10.80
C THR A 119 -19.64 15.22 -9.44
N ILE A 120 -18.85 14.18 -9.23
CA ILE A 120 -18.08 13.97 -8.00
C ILE A 120 -16.64 14.41 -8.26
N PRO A 121 -16.17 15.52 -7.67
CA PRO A 121 -14.81 15.99 -7.88
C PRO A 121 -13.81 15.07 -7.17
N LEU A 122 -12.87 14.50 -7.93
CA LEU A 122 -11.87 13.57 -7.41
C LEU A 122 -10.47 14.17 -7.29
N LYS A 123 -10.15 15.20 -8.08
CA LYS A 123 -8.82 15.82 -8.09
C LYS A 123 -8.30 16.19 -6.69
N ASP A 124 -9.02 17.07 -5.98
CA ASP A 124 -8.66 17.47 -4.61
C ASP A 124 -8.64 16.28 -3.62
N ARG A 125 -9.32 15.18 -3.95
CA ARG A 125 -9.34 13.97 -3.11
C ARG A 125 -8.08 13.14 -3.31
N VAL A 126 -7.55 13.08 -4.53
CA VAL A 126 -6.27 12.42 -4.81
C VAL A 126 -5.12 13.20 -4.16
N GLU A 127 -5.15 14.52 -4.24
CA GLU A 127 -4.18 15.40 -3.53
C GLU A 127 -4.23 15.20 -2.01
N ALA A 128 -5.44 15.24 -1.42
CA ALA A 128 -5.62 14.97 0.00
C ALA A 128 -5.21 13.53 0.38
N GLY A 129 -5.39 12.57 -0.54
CA GLY A 129 -5.01 11.17 -0.36
C GLY A 129 -3.50 10.98 -0.29
N GLY A 130 -2.74 11.63 -1.17
CA GLY A 130 -1.28 11.63 -1.11
C GLY A 130 -0.75 12.15 0.23
N GLU A 131 -1.25 13.32 0.66
CA GLU A 131 -0.89 13.89 1.97
C GLU A 131 -1.33 13.01 3.15
N ALA A 132 -2.50 12.38 3.07
CA ALA A 132 -2.98 11.46 4.10
C ALA A 132 -2.11 10.21 4.22
N ILE A 133 -1.66 9.66 3.09
CA ILE A 133 -0.73 8.52 3.04
C ILE A 133 0.60 8.93 3.69
N LYS A 134 1.24 10.02 3.23
CA LYS A 134 2.50 10.51 3.81
C LYS A 134 2.36 10.78 5.31
N SER A 135 1.28 11.42 5.74
CA SER A 135 1.02 11.71 7.15
C SER A 135 0.87 10.44 8.01
N VAL A 136 0.34 9.36 7.46
CA VAL A 136 0.22 8.07 8.17
C VAL A 136 1.54 7.33 8.19
N LEU A 137 2.28 7.32 7.08
CA LEU A 137 3.62 6.74 7.00
C LEU A 137 4.59 7.38 7.99
N HIS A 138 4.55 8.71 8.14
CA HIS A 138 5.41 9.44 9.08
C HIS A 138 5.09 9.22 10.56
N ARG A 139 4.11 8.37 10.89
CA ARG A 139 3.79 8.07 12.28
C ARG A 139 4.78 7.05 12.86
N PRO A 140 5.24 7.26 14.11
CA PRO A 140 6.27 6.42 14.73
C PRO A 140 5.80 4.99 15.03
N ASP A 141 4.51 4.69 14.90
CA ASP A 141 3.91 3.38 15.09
C ASP A 141 3.55 2.66 13.78
N VAL A 142 3.77 3.28 12.61
CA VAL A 142 3.36 2.75 11.31
C VAL A 142 4.57 2.30 10.49
N PHE A 143 5.38 3.25 10.03
CA PHE A 143 6.47 2.92 9.10
C PHE A 143 7.53 1.99 9.69
N PRO A 144 7.96 2.13 10.96
CA PRO A 144 8.87 1.15 11.56
C PRO A 144 8.32 -0.28 11.48
N VAL A 145 7.02 -0.49 11.71
CA VAL A 145 6.43 -1.84 11.65
C VAL A 145 6.45 -2.41 10.23
N MET A 146 6.15 -1.58 9.23
CA MET A 146 6.23 -1.99 7.83
C MET A 146 7.66 -2.27 7.38
N TYR A 147 8.60 -1.43 7.82
CA TYR A 147 10.02 -1.57 7.54
C TYR A 147 10.55 -2.91 8.09
N GLU A 148 10.23 -3.25 9.33
CA GLU A 148 10.58 -4.55 9.93
C GLU A 148 10.07 -5.73 9.09
N GLN A 149 8.81 -5.68 8.65
CA GLN A 149 8.22 -6.73 7.83
C GLN A 149 8.87 -6.81 6.44
N LEU A 150 9.18 -5.66 5.82
CA LEU A 150 9.85 -5.62 4.54
C LEU A 150 11.25 -6.22 4.62
N ILE A 151 12.04 -5.87 5.64
CA ILE A 151 13.37 -6.43 5.85
C ILE A 151 13.31 -7.94 6.03
N GLN A 152 12.34 -8.46 6.80
CA GLN A 152 12.13 -9.90 6.96
C GLN A 152 11.79 -10.59 5.64
N LEU A 153 10.89 -10.01 4.84
CA LEU A 153 10.54 -10.56 3.52
C LEU A 153 11.76 -10.60 2.58
N ILE A 154 12.60 -9.56 2.58
CA ILE A 154 13.82 -9.54 1.78
C ILE A 154 14.81 -10.63 2.24
N ILE A 155 14.97 -10.81 3.55
CA ILE A 155 15.85 -11.85 4.11
C ILE A 155 15.36 -13.25 3.72
N GLU A 156 14.05 -13.50 3.84
CA GLU A 156 13.44 -14.77 3.46
C GLU A 156 13.63 -15.05 1.96
N GLU A 157 13.42 -14.06 1.10
CA GLU A 157 13.62 -14.19 -0.35
C GLU A 157 15.09 -14.53 -0.69
N ILE A 158 16.05 -13.83 -0.06
CA ILE A 158 17.49 -14.10 -0.25
C ILE A 158 17.86 -15.50 0.25
N ALA A 159 17.24 -15.98 1.34
CA ALA A 159 17.51 -17.29 1.92
C ALA A 159 16.93 -18.47 1.11
N LEU A 160 15.87 -18.22 0.32
CA LEU A 160 15.16 -19.22 -0.46
C LEU A 160 15.80 -19.54 -1.82
N ASP A 161 16.74 -18.73 -2.30
CA ASP A 161 17.44 -18.99 -3.56
C ASP A 161 18.36 -20.23 -3.43
N GLU A 162 17.94 -21.36 -4.01
CA GLU A 162 18.63 -22.66 -4.01
C GLU A 162 20.05 -22.61 -4.63
N GLY A 163 20.40 -21.51 -5.32
CA GLY A 163 21.76 -21.21 -5.78
C GLY A 163 22.76 -20.89 -4.67
N GLY A 164 22.26 -20.50 -3.49
CA GLY A 164 23.04 -20.18 -2.28
C GLY A 164 23.95 -18.96 -2.42
N MET A 165 24.04 -18.14 -1.38
CA MET A 165 25.16 -17.21 -1.23
C MET A 165 26.48 -17.99 -1.39
N PRO A 166 27.46 -17.49 -2.16
CA PRO A 166 28.75 -18.16 -2.30
C PRO A 166 29.29 -18.48 -0.91
N ALA A 167 29.78 -19.70 -0.69
CA ALA A 167 30.24 -20.16 0.63
C ALA A 167 31.26 -19.20 1.29
N MET A 168 31.96 -18.39 0.48
CA MET A 168 32.89 -17.34 0.90
C MET A 168 32.24 -16.14 1.63
N LEU A 169 30.92 -15.97 1.53
CA LEU A 169 30.14 -14.92 2.17
C LEU A 169 29.20 -15.51 3.22
N ALA A 170 29.68 -16.45 4.05
CA ALA A 170 28.88 -17.16 5.05
C ALA A 170 28.31 -16.23 6.13
N ILE A 171 27.31 -15.43 5.75
CA ILE A 171 26.62 -14.41 6.53
C ILE A 171 25.41 -15.10 7.16
N SER A 172 25.27 -15.00 8.48
CA SER A 172 24.07 -15.52 9.14
C SER A 172 22.85 -14.66 8.83
N GLU A 173 21.64 -15.19 9.06
CA GLU A 173 20.40 -14.44 8.90
C GLU A 173 20.39 -13.16 9.76
N GLU A 174 20.88 -13.24 11.00
CA GLU A 174 20.97 -12.07 11.88
C GLU A 174 21.99 -11.04 11.39
N GLU A 175 23.08 -11.49 10.78
CA GLU A 175 24.07 -10.60 10.19
C GLU A 175 23.53 -9.92 8.93
N MET A 176 22.79 -10.66 8.09
CA MET A 176 22.12 -10.11 6.92
C MET A 176 21.13 -9.02 7.31
N GLU A 177 20.35 -9.23 8.37
CA GLU A 177 19.45 -8.22 8.90
C GLU A 177 20.17 -6.93 9.30
N VAL A 178 21.29 -7.05 10.02
CA VAL A 178 22.10 -5.89 10.43
C VAL A 178 22.69 -5.17 9.21
N MET A 179 23.15 -5.92 8.21
CA MET A 179 23.69 -5.36 6.97
C MET A 179 22.61 -4.62 6.17
N LEU A 180 21.46 -5.26 5.93
CA LEU A 180 20.35 -4.66 5.19
C LEU A 180 19.83 -3.40 5.86
N ARG A 181 19.78 -3.36 7.19
CA ARG A 181 19.36 -2.14 7.93
C ARG A 181 20.33 -0.97 7.76
N LYS A 182 21.62 -1.26 7.59
CA LYS A 182 22.64 -0.23 7.34
C LYS A 182 22.60 0.25 5.89
N VAL A 183 22.42 -0.68 4.95
CA VAL A 183 22.37 -0.40 3.50
C VAL A 183 21.08 0.30 3.10
N VAL A 184 19.96 -0.10 3.67
CA VAL A 184 18.64 0.50 3.43
C VAL A 184 18.12 1.08 4.76
N PRO A 185 18.62 2.26 5.16
CA PRO A 185 18.11 2.93 6.34
C PRO A 185 16.61 3.23 6.23
N GLU A 186 15.92 3.16 7.36
CA GLU A 186 14.48 3.45 7.45
C GLU A 186 14.14 4.83 6.89
N ASP A 187 14.90 5.86 7.26
CA ASP A 187 14.67 7.24 6.82
C ASP A 187 14.86 7.40 5.31
N TRP A 188 15.88 6.76 4.73
CA TRP A 188 16.07 6.76 3.28
C TRP A 188 14.88 6.14 2.56
N LEU A 189 14.38 4.99 3.01
CA LEU A 189 13.25 4.33 2.35
C LEU A 189 11.97 5.15 2.45
N LEU A 190 11.74 5.80 3.61
CA LEU A 190 10.60 6.71 3.79
C LEU A 190 10.69 7.91 2.84
N GLU A 191 11.89 8.49 2.64
CA GLU A 191 12.13 9.57 1.67
C GLU A 191 11.79 9.12 0.23
N GLN A 192 12.14 7.89 -0.16
CA GLN A 192 11.81 7.37 -1.49
C GLN A 192 10.31 7.19 -1.69
N ILE A 193 9.59 6.72 -0.67
CA ILE A 193 8.13 6.56 -0.74
C ILE A 193 7.44 7.93 -0.81
N ASP A 194 7.92 8.92 -0.08
CA ASP A 194 7.42 10.30 -0.18
C ASP A 194 7.62 10.87 -1.59
N SER A 195 8.81 10.68 -2.16
CA SER A 195 9.11 11.07 -3.55
C SER A 195 8.15 10.40 -4.54
N ALA A 196 7.87 9.10 -4.35
CA ALA A 196 6.92 8.36 -5.17
C ALA A 196 5.49 8.93 -5.08
N VAL A 197 5.03 9.33 -3.88
CA VAL A 197 3.72 9.98 -3.71
C VAL A 197 3.71 11.37 -4.36
N ASP A 198 4.79 12.14 -4.21
CA ASP A 198 4.92 13.50 -4.76
C ASP A 198 4.96 13.52 -6.29
N GLU A 199 5.46 12.46 -6.94
CA GLU A 199 5.42 12.28 -8.40
C GLU A 199 4.07 11.70 -8.86
N ALA A 200 3.51 10.74 -8.12
CA ALA A 200 2.25 10.07 -8.49
C ALA A 200 1.04 11.02 -8.46
N VAL A 201 0.95 11.93 -7.48
CA VAL A 201 -0.21 12.82 -7.33
C VAL A 201 -0.38 13.79 -8.52
N PRO A 202 0.64 14.57 -8.93
CA PRO A 202 0.56 15.42 -10.12
C PRO A 202 0.28 14.64 -11.40
N TYR A 203 0.87 13.45 -11.53
CA TYR A 203 0.62 12.59 -12.69
C TYR A 203 -0.83 12.09 -12.76
N LEU A 204 -1.38 11.58 -11.63
CA LEU A 204 -2.76 11.09 -11.53
C LEU A 204 -3.80 12.20 -11.74
N THR A 205 -3.49 13.41 -11.27
CA THR A 205 -4.35 14.60 -11.42
C THR A 205 -4.19 15.32 -12.76
N ARG A 206 -3.33 14.81 -13.65
CA ARG A 206 -2.97 15.39 -14.97
C ARG A 206 -2.39 16.81 -14.88
N GLU A 207 -1.72 17.12 -13.78
CA GLU A 207 -0.84 18.30 -13.72
C GLU A 207 0.50 18.03 -14.42
N GLN A 208 0.88 16.77 -14.51
CA GLN A 208 2.02 16.27 -15.24
C GLN A 208 1.60 15.24 -16.28
N ASP A 209 2.13 15.36 -17.50
CA ASP A 209 1.77 14.48 -18.61
C ASP A 209 2.43 13.10 -18.49
N HIS A 210 3.66 13.05 -17.97
CA HIS A 210 4.49 11.85 -17.88
C HIS A 210 4.82 11.51 -16.42
N PHE A 211 4.86 10.22 -16.09
CA PHE A 211 5.32 9.73 -14.80
C PHE A 211 6.80 9.34 -14.89
N THR A 212 7.64 9.88 -14.01
CA THR A 212 9.05 9.47 -13.89
C THR A 212 9.49 9.54 -12.44
N LEU A 213 9.63 8.39 -11.80
CA LEU A 213 10.15 8.27 -10.44
C LEU A 213 11.61 7.82 -10.50
N GLU A 214 12.51 8.66 -10.01
CA GLU A 214 13.94 8.34 -9.86
C GLU A 214 14.21 7.96 -8.40
N ILE A 215 14.70 6.74 -8.17
CA ILE A 215 15.09 6.25 -6.84
C ILE A 215 16.60 6.46 -6.67
N ASP A 216 16.97 7.30 -5.70
CA ASP A 216 18.38 7.59 -5.41
C ASP A 216 19.03 6.45 -4.61
N ILE A 217 19.75 5.58 -5.31
CA ILE A 217 20.50 4.47 -4.72
C ILE A 217 21.94 4.82 -4.33
N THR A 218 22.37 6.08 -4.47
CA THR A 218 23.75 6.48 -4.16
C THR A 218 24.10 6.18 -2.70
N ARG A 219 23.21 6.55 -1.77
CA ARG A 219 23.43 6.32 -0.33
C ARG A 219 23.45 4.82 0.02
N PRO A 220 22.46 3.99 -0.39
CA PRO A 220 22.55 2.55 -0.22
C PRO A 220 23.81 1.93 -0.81
N LEU A 221 24.26 2.42 -1.97
CA LEU A 221 25.44 1.90 -2.64
C LEU A 221 26.72 2.20 -1.83
N ASP A 222 26.87 3.42 -1.32
CA ASP A 222 28.01 3.81 -0.47
C ASP A 222 28.03 3.00 0.84
N GLU A 223 26.87 2.80 1.46
CA GLU A 223 26.74 1.99 2.68
C GLU A 223 27.03 0.50 2.41
N LEU A 224 26.63 -0.01 1.25
CA LEU A 224 26.92 -1.38 0.82
C LEU A 224 28.42 -1.58 0.59
N GLU A 225 29.13 -0.62 -0.01
CA GLU A 225 30.58 -0.65 -0.16
C GLU A 225 31.27 -0.83 1.21
N GLU A 226 30.87 -0.02 2.19
CA GLU A 226 31.44 -0.07 3.54
C GLU A 226 31.12 -1.40 4.24
N VAL A 227 29.86 -1.85 4.17
CA VAL A 227 29.40 -3.10 4.78
C VAL A 227 30.11 -4.31 4.19
N LEU A 228 30.24 -4.39 2.86
CA LEU A 228 30.94 -5.49 2.19
C LEU A 228 32.43 -5.46 2.50
N ALA A 229 33.07 -4.28 2.49
CA ALA A 229 34.47 -4.15 2.84
C ALA A 229 34.75 -4.60 4.29
N ASP A 230 33.89 -4.24 5.25
CA ASP A 230 34.01 -4.69 6.64
C ASP A 230 33.77 -6.20 6.79
N SER A 231 32.73 -6.72 6.15
CA SER A 231 32.39 -8.16 6.16
C SER A 231 33.53 -9.02 5.61
N LEU A 232 34.09 -8.62 4.46
CA LEU A 232 35.22 -9.30 3.84
C LEU A 232 36.52 -9.12 4.63
N SER A 233 36.67 -8.05 5.40
CA SER A 233 37.85 -7.78 6.24
C SER A 233 37.91 -8.61 7.53
N ARG A 234 36.89 -9.44 7.81
CA ARG A 234 36.84 -10.26 9.03
C ARG A 234 37.88 -11.38 9.01
N ARG A 235 38.33 -11.77 10.21
CA ARG A 235 39.31 -12.86 10.37
C ARG A 235 38.80 -14.18 9.83
N GLU A 236 37.52 -14.48 10.04
CA GLU A 236 36.90 -15.73 9.60
C GLU A 236 36.89 -15.83 8.07
N THR A 237 36.52 -14.74 7.39
CA THR A 237 36.59 -14.61 5.93
C THR A 237 38.02 -14.74 5.40
N TYR A 238 38.98 -14.07 6.05
CA TYR A 238 40.40 -14.22 5.73
C TYR A 238 40.87 -15.69 5.85
N ASP A 239 40.53 -16.36 6.96
CA ASP A 239 40.97 -17.73 7.21
C ASP A 239 40.35 -18.72 6.21
N SER A 240 39.07 -18.57 5.86
CA SER A 240 38.39 -19.39 4.84
C SER A 240 38.97 -19.11 3.44
N LEU A 241 39.03 -17.85 3.01
CA LEU A 241 39.55 -17.47 1.68
C LEU A 241 41.00 -17.90 1.49
N PHE A 242 41.82 -17.79 2.53
CA PHE A 242 43.20 -18.25 2.49
C PHE A 242 43.28 -19.77 2.32
N ALA A 243 42.48 -20.53 3.07
CA ALA A 243 42.49 -21.99 3.02
C ALA A 243 41.89 -22.54 1.71
N GLU A 244 40.85 -21.91 1.18
CA GLU A 244 40.05 -22.41 0.06
C GLU A 244 40.54 -21.91 -1.31
N MET A 245 41.10 -20.70 -1.39
CA MET A 245 41.53 -20.11 -2.67
C MET A 245 43.04 -19.90 -2.76
N LEU A 246 43.63 -19.23 -1.76
CA LEU A 246 45.05 -18.85 -1.85
C LEU A 246 45.99 -20.03 -1.63
N ALA A 247 45.73 -20.89 -0.64
CA ALA A 247 46.57 -22.05 -0.35
C ALA A 247 46.68 -23.01 -1.56
N PRO A 248 45.58 -23.41 -2.23
CA PRO A 248 45.67 -24.24 -3.44
C PRO A 248 46.42 -23.55 -4.58
N ALA A 249 46.23 -22.24 -4.79
CA ALA A 249 46.94 -21.49 -5.83
C ALA A 249 48.44 -21.39 -5.54
N ILE A 250 48.82 -21.18 -4.28
CA ILE A 250 50.22 -21.17 -3.83
C ILE A 250 50.84 -22.56 -4.04
N GLN A 251 50.12 -23.63 -3.67
CA GLN A 251 50.60 -25.00 -3.87
C GLN A 251 50.87 -25.28 -5.35
N GLN A 252 49.90 -25.01 -6.23
CA GLN A 252 50.02 -25.26 -7.68
C GLN A 252 51.18 -24.51 -8.33
N ASN A 253 51.44 -23.27 -7.91
CA ASN A 253 52.52 -22.45 -8.49
C ASN A 253 53.90 -22.77 -7.92
N LEU A 254 53.99 -23.47 -6.77
CA LEU A 254 55.23 -23.74 -6.05
C LEU A 254 55.57 -25.24 -5.96
N GLU A 255 54.88 -26.12 -6.70
CA GLU A 255 55.13 -27.58 -6.71
C GLU A 255 56.61 -27.94 -7.01
N GLU A 256 57.31 -27.12 -7.80
CA GLU A 256 58.71 -27.33 -8.19
C GLU A 256 59.74 -26.91 -7.12
N ILE A 257 59.34 -26.26 -6.02
CA ILE A 257 60.24 -25.73 -4.96
C ILE A 257 60.58 -26.79 -3.90
N THR A 258 59.99 -27.99 -4.01
CA THR A 258 59.99 -29.00 -2.96
C THR A 258 61.30 -29.78 -2.78
N GLN A 259 62.31 -29.63 -3.65
CA GLN A 259 63.57 -30.37 -3.56
C GLN A 259 64.76 -29.48 -3.25
N LEU A 260 65.25 -29.55 -2.01
CA LEU A 260 66.45 -28.85 -1.52
C LEU A 260 67.63 -29.83 -1.39
N PRO A 261 68.89 -29.32 -1.34
CA PRO A 261 70.08 -30.15 -1.15
C PRO A 261 70.01 -31.05 0.10
N ILE A 262 70.80 -32.14 0.11
CA ILE A 262 70.81 -33.16 1.18
C ILE A 262 69.46 -33.89 1.34
N GLY A 263 68.62 -33.90 0.29
CA GLY A 263 67.32 -34.58 0.31
C GLY A 263 66.32 -33.95 1.29
N VAL A 264 66.46 -32.66 1.57
CA VAL A 264 65.49 -31.89 2.35
C VAL A 264 64.33 -31.51 1.43
N GLU A 265 63.11 -31.71 1.89
CA GLU A 265 61.90 -31.29 1.17
C GLU A 265 61.11 -30.28 2.01
N LEU A 266 60.59 -29.24 1.37
CA LEU A 266 59.59 -28.36 1.97
C LEU A 266 58.21 -28.96 1.72
N THR A 267 57.42 -29.14 2.77
CA THR A 267 56.06 -29.67 2.61
C THR A 267 55.09 -28.58 2.17
N ASP A 268 53.98 -28.97 1.54
CA ASP A 268 52.95 -28.02 1.12
C ASP A 268 52.40 -27.20 2.30
N ASP A 269 52.21 -27.83 3.46
CA ASP A 269 51.78 -27.16 4.69
C ASP A 269 52.80 -26.12 5.19
N GLU A 270 54.10 -26.43 5.06
CA GLU A 270 55.20 -25.53 5.42
C GLU A 270 55.25 -24.32 4.48
N VAL A 271 55.07 -24.54 3.18
CA VAL A 271 55.04 -23.49 2.17
C VAL A 271 53.83 -22.57 2.37
N VAL A 272 52.64 -23.14 2.58
CA VAL A 272 51.41 -22.40 2.85
C VAL A 272 51.52 -21.62 4.17
N ALA A 273 52.10 -22.20 5.22
CA ALA A 273 52.32 -21.51 6.49
C ALA A 273 53.29 -20.33 6.37
N ALA A 274 54.39 -20.50 5.62
CA ALA A 274 55.34 -19.42 5.34
C ALA A 274 54.70 -18.30 4.52
N ALA A 275 53.91 -18.64 3.50
CA ALA A 275 53.17 -17.66 2.71
C ALA A 275 52.09 -16.92 3.55
N LYS A 276 51.36 -17.64 4.42
CA LYS A 276 50.36 -17.05 5.33
C LYS A 276 51.00 -16.06 6.31
N ALA A 277 52.19 -16.37 6.81
CA ALA A 277 52.92 -15.50 7.72
C ALA A 277 53.30 -14.15 7.08
N VAL A 278 53.51 -14.13 5.76
CA VAL A 278 53.91 -12.94 5.00
C VAL A 278 52.70 -12.13 4.50
N MET A 279 51.52 -12.74 4.44
CA MET A 279 50.25 -12.09 4.12
C MET A 279 49.36 -12.01 5.37
N PRO A 280 49.72 -11.20 6.39
CA PRO A 280 48.96 -11.10 7.61
C PRO A 280 47.59 -10.46 7.36
N LEU A 281 46.68 -10.65 8.32
CA LEU A 281 45.32 -10.10 8.26
C LEU A 281 45.30 -8.59 7.95
N GLU A 282 46.21 -7.80 8.50
CA GLU A 282 46.26 -6.34 8.25
C GLU A 282 46.53 -5.99 6.78
N TRP A 283 47.37 -6.77 6.10
CA TRP A 283 47.61 -6.60 4.66
C TRP A 283 46.37 -6.97 3.85
N TYR A 284 45.76 -8.11 4.18
CA TYR A 284 44.53 -8.55 3.53
C TYR A 284 43.39 -7.55 3.70
N GLN A 285 43.21 -6.98 4.89
CA GLN A 285 42.19 -5.97 5.16
C GLN A 285 42.38 -4.70 4.31
N THR A 286 43.63 -4.32 4.04
CA THR A 286 43.93 -3.19 3.16
C THR A 286 43.61 -3.55 1.71
N LEU A 287 44.04 -4.74 1.26
CA LEU A 287 43.76 -5.25 -0.08
C LEU A 287 42.27 -5.34 -0.36
N VAL A 288 41.48 -5.93 0.54
CA VAL A 288 40.03 -6.08 0.38
C VAL A 288 39.35 -4.73 0.26
N LYS A 289 39.71 -3.75 1.08
CA LYS A 289 39.14 -2.39 0.99
C LYS A 289 39.43 -1.75 -0.35
N ASP A 290 40.66 -1.85 -0.82
CA ASP A 290 41.05 -1.31 -2.12
C ASP A 290 40.35 -2.03 -3.28
N MET A 291 40.19 -3.35 -3.20
CA MET A 291 39.48 -4.15 -4.21
C MET A 291 37.98 -3.82 -4.25
N VAL A 292 37.32 -3.78 -3.09
CA VAL A 292 35.90 -3.41 -2.98
C VAL A 292 35.70 -1.99 -3.53
N SER A 293 36.57 -1.04 -3.16
CA SER A 293 36.45 0.33 -3.67
C SER A 293 36.65 0.43 -5.19
N GLN A 294 37.54 -0.39 -5.78
CA GLN A 294 37.69 -0.48 -7.24
C GLN A 294 36.43 -1.04 -7.91
N ILE A 295 35.82 -2.10 -7.36
CA ILE A 295 34.55 -2.66 -7.86
C ILE A 295 33.46 -1.58 -7.83
N PHE A 296 33.29 -0.90 -6.69
CA PHE A 296 32.26 0.12 -6.55
C PHE A 296 32.53 1.37 -7.40
N GLY A 297 33.79 1.77 -7.57
CA GLY A 297 34.18 2.81 -8.52
C GLY A 297 33.84 2.45 -9.96
N TYR A 298 34.03 1.19 -10.36
CA TYR A 298 33.61 0.68 -11.66
C TYR A 298 32.08 0.68 -11.83
N LEU A 299 31.34 0.21 -10.81
CA LEU A 299 29.87 0.24 -10.79
C LEU A 299 29.34 1.68 -10.94
N ARG A 300 29.93 2.63 -10.22
CA ARG A 300 29.63 4.07 -10.32
C ARG A 300 30.03 4.72 -11.66
N GLY A 301 30.77 4.00 -12.51
CA GLY A 301 31.27 4.54 -13.78
C GLY A 301 32.44 5.51 -13.64
N GLU A 302 33.13 5.51 -12.50
CA GLU A 302 34.38 6.27 -12.31
C GLU A 302 35.55 5.64 -13.09
N GLN A 303 35.41 4.35 -13.41
CA GLN A 303 36.34 3.55 -14.18
C GLN A 303 35.60 2.91 -15.36
N ASP A 304 36.18 2.99 -16.56
CA ASP A 304 35.59 2.43 -17.78
C ASP A 304 35.69 0.89 -17.81
N GLU A 305 36.81 0.35 -17.33
CA GLU A 305 37.16 -1.07 -17.29
C GLU A 305 37.45 -1.49 -15.84
N LEU A 306 37.08 -2.72 -15.47
CA LEU A 306 37.40 -3.28 -14.15
C LEU A 306 38.72 -4.04 -14.19
N GLU A 307 39.75 -3.51 -13.52
CA GLU A 307 41.03 -4.19 -13.33
C GLU A 307 41.35 -4.25 -11.83
N LEU A 308 41.17 -5.42 -11.22
CA LEU A 308 41.53 -5.60 -9.81
C LEU A 308 42.99 -6.02 -9.71
N VAL A 309 43.81 -5.13 -9.15
CA VAL A 309 45.24 -5.37 -8.97
C VAL A 309 45.54 -5.87 -7.55
N ILE A 310 46.12 -7.06 -7.44
CA ILE A 310 46.68 -7.59 -6.21
C ILE A 310 48.20 -7.37 -6.23
N PRO A 311 48.72 -6.37 -5.50
CA PRO A 311 50.15 -6.09 -5.46
C PRO A 311 50.89 -7.15 -4.63
N LEU A 312 51.78 -7.88 -5.29
CA LEU A 312 52.62 -8.92 -4.68
C LEU A 312 54.10 -8.53 -4.64
N ALA A 313 54.49 -7.43 -5.29
CA ALA A 313 55.86 -6.97 -5.40
C ALA A 313 56.58 -6.86 -4.04
N ASP A 314 55.90 -6.33 -3.02
CA ASP A 314 56.46 -6.20 -1.66
C ASP A 314 56.38 -7.51 -0.86
N ARG A 315 55.45 -8.41 -1.21
CA ARG A 315 55.24 -9.70 -0.51
C ARG A 315 56.14 -10.80 -1.03
N LYS A 316 56.42 -10.81 -2.32
CA LYS A 316 57.31 -11.75 -3.00
C LYS A 316 58.70 -11.89 -2.35
N PRO A 317 59.45 -10.80 -2.07
CA PRO A 317 60.74 -10.92 -1.37
C PRO A 317 60.58 -11.39 0.08
N GLU A 318 59.49 -11.01 0.76
CA GLU A 318 59.20 -11.48 2.12
C GLU A 318 58.88 -13.00 2.14
N ILE A 319 58.14 -13.51 1.15
CA ILE A 319 57.86 -14.95 0.96
C ILE A 319 59.17 -15.69 0.69
N ALA A 320 60.01 -15.18 -0.22
CA ALA A 320 61.31 -15.77 -0.51
C ALA A 320 62.22 -15.82 0.73
N ALA A 321 62.21 -14.76 1.54
CA ALA A 321 62.98 -14.71 2.78
C ALA A 321 62.44 -15.71 3.83
N ALA A 322 61.12 -15.80 4.00
CA ALA A 322 60.49 -16.73 4.95
C ALA A 322 60.74 -18.20 4.58
N LEU A 323 60.60 -18.55 3.30
CA LEU A 323 60.90 -19.89 2.78
C LEU A 323 62.40 -20.18 2.79
N GLY A 324 63.24 -19.20 2.48
CA GLY A 324 64.70 -19.31 2.55
C GLY A 324 65.19 -19.57 3.98
N GLN A 325 64.62 -18.89 4.97
CA GLN A 325 64.90 -19.15 6.38
C GLN A 325 64.46 -20.57 6.79
N LEU A 326 63.26 -20.99 6.37
CA LEU A 326 62.78 -22.34 6.66
C LEU A 326 63.66 -23.42 6.01
N ALA A 327 64.11 -23.18 4.78
CA ALA A 327 65.06 -24.04 4.07
C ALA A 327 66.41 -24.12 4.82
N ASP A 328 66.95 -22.98 5.25
CA ASP A 328 68.21 -22.90 6.01
C ASP A 328 68.12 -23.70 7.32
N GLU A 329 67.04 -23.52 8.08
CA GLU A 329 66.80 -24.23 9.34
C GLU A 329 66.70 -25.76 9.13
N LYS A 330 66.03 -26.21 8.07
CA LYS A 330 65.91 -27.64 7.75
C LYS A 330 67.22 -28.24 7.24
N ILE A 331 67.96 -27.52 6.39
CA ILE A 331 69.28 -27.96 5.89
C ILE A 331 70.27 -28.01 7.06
N ALA A 332 70.26 -27.03 7.96
CA ALA A 332 71.07 -27.04 9.18
C ALA A 332 70.79 -28.28 10.04
N SER A 333 69.51 -28.57 10.28
CA SER A 333 69.10 -29.76 11.04
C SER A 333 69.49 -31.06 10.33
N ALA A 334 69.40 -31.12 9.01
CA ALA A 334 69.82 -32.28 8.22
C ALA A 334 71.35 -32.47 8.28
N PHE A 335 72.11 -31.39 8.11
CA PHE A 335 73.58 -31.39 8.20
C PHE A 335 74.09 -31.83 9.58
N ASP A 336 73.46 -31.36 10.66
CA ASP A 336 73.82 -31.76 12.03
C ASP A 336 73.50 -33.23 12.33
N SER A 337 72.58 -33.84 11.58
CA SER A 337 72.25 -35.26 11.69
C SER A 337 73.24 -36.18 10.94
N LEU A 338 74.10 -35.63 10.08
CA LEU A 338 75.08 -36.41 9.31
C LEU A 338 76.20 -36.98 10.20
N PRO A 339 76.70 -38.19 9.87
CA PRO A 339 77.84 -38.76 10.57
C PRO A 339 79.12 -37.95 10.33
N VAL A 340 80.04 -37.98 11.28
CA VAL A 340 81.35 -37.32 11.16
C VAL A 340 82.19 -37.96 10.04
N CYS A 341 82.77 -37.15 9.17
CA CYS A 341 83.58 -37.62 8.04
C CYS A 341 84.81 -38.43 8.48
N THR A 342 85.07 -39.53 7.75
CA THR A 342 86.37 -40.22 7.83
C THR A 342 87.45 -39.42 7.08
N GLY A 343 88.72 -39.67 7.39
CA GLY A 343 89.83 -38.93 6.77
C GLY A 343 89.91 -39.00 5.24
N ALA A 344 89.36 -40.06 4.61
CA ALA A 344 89.25 -40.15 3.15
C ALA A 344 88.11 -39.28 2.60
N GLN A 345 86.95 -39.30 3.26
CA GLN A 345 85.78 -38.51 2.88
C GLN A 345 86.00 -37.01 3.05
N LEU A 346 86.79 -36.60 4.06
CA LEU A 346 87.16 -35.20 4.25
C LEU A 346 88.02 -34.66 3.10
N ILE A 347 88.90 -35.49 2.53
CA ILE A 347 89.73 -35.09 1.38
C ILE A 347 88.87 -34.92 0.12
N GLU A 348 87.88 -35.79 -0.07
CA GLU A 348 86.94 -35.74 -1.19
C GLU A 348 86.08 -34.46 -1.12
N LEU A 349 85.53 -34.15 0.05
CA LEU A 349 84.75 -32.93 0.29
C LEU A 349 85.56 -31.63 0.10
N LEU A 350 86.87 -31.65 0.37
CA LEU A 350 87.76 -30.50 0.16
C LEU A 350 88.13 -30.28 -1.31
N LEU A 351 88.01 -31.32 -2.16
CA LEU A 351 88.30 -31.24 -3.58
C LEU A 351 87.10 -30.75 -4.39
N ASP A 352 85.88 -31.06 -3.94
CA ASP A 352 84.62 -30.61 -4.53
C ASP A 352 83.59 -30.30 -3.43
N PRO A 353 83.63 -29.09 -2.85
CA PRO A 353 82.71 -28.71 -1.79
C PRO A 353 81.32 -28.41 -2.37
N SER A 354 80.39 -29.35 -2.20
CA SER A 354 78.98 -29.22 -2.61
C SER A 354 78.03 -29.74 -1.52
N LEU A 355 76.85 -29.11 -1.39
CA LEU A 355 75.75 -29.59 -0.54
C LEU A 355 74.89 -30.66 -1.23
N GLU A 356 74.98 -30.83 -2.55
CA GLU A 356 74.10 -31.76 -3.27
C GLU A 356 74.40 -33.23 -2.93
N ASP A 357 75.67 -33.58 -2.68
CA ASP A 357 76.14 -34.96 -2.50
C ASP A 357 76.86 -35.20 -1.15
N ILE A 358 76.64 -34.34 -0.15
CA ILE A 358 77.33 -34.48 1.15
C ILE A 358 76.79 -35.66 1.98
N LEU A 359 77.65 -36.63 2.26
CA LEU A 359 77.31 -37.85 3.03
C LEU A 359 77.81 -37.81 4.48
N CYS A 360 78.61 -36.80 4.86
CA CYS A 360 79.22 -36.69 6.18
C CYS A 360 79.56 -35.25 6.54
N ARG A 361 79.65 -34.96 7.85
CA ARG A 361 80.00 -33.64 8.39
C ARG A 361 81.48 -33.54 8.80
N PRO A 362 82.21 -32.46 8.45
CA PRO A 362 83.56 -32.21 8.98
C PRO A 362 83.61 -32.12 10.51
N VAL A 363 84.74 -32.51 11.10
CA VAL A 363 84.94 -32.41 12.57
C VAL A 363 85.06 -30.93 12.97
N ASP A 364 84.35 -30.53 14.03
CA ASP A 364 84.41 -29.21 14.66
C ASP A 364 84.01 -28.02 13.76
N ILE A 365 83.16 -28.25 12.75
CA ILE A 365 82.58 -27.18 11.90
C ILE A 365 81.05 -27.21 12.04
N SER A 366 80.46 -26.06 12.38
CA SER A 366 79.00 -25.87 12.38
C SER A 366 78.45 -25.67 10.96
N TYR A 367 77.14 -25.86 10.78
CA TYR A 367 76.49 -25.60 9.48
C TYR A 367 76.76 -24.18 8.96
N GLN A 368 76.70 -23.16 9.82
CA GLN A 368 76.94 -21.76 9.46
C GLN A 368 78.39 -21.53 8.99
N GLU A 369 79.37 -22.13 9.67
CA GLU A 369 80.77 -22.04 9.25
C GLU A 369 81.02 -22.82 7.95
N PHE A 370 80.28 -23.89 7.70
CA PHE A 370 80.36 -24.67 6.46
C PHE A 370 79.70 -23.93 5.29
N SER A 371 78.51 -23.35 5.47
CA SER A 371 77.78 -22.62 4.44
C SER A 371 78.54 -21.38 3.99
N GLU A 372 79.13 -20.62 4.92
CA GLU A 372 80.00 -19.47 4.62
C GLU A 372 81.26 -19.88 3.84
N LEU A 373 81.84 -21.05 4.13
CA LEU A 373 83.05 -21.55 3.48
C LEU A 373 82.81 -21.99 2.02
N VAL A 374 81.65 -22.57 1.76
CA VAL A 374 81.25 -23.07 0.42
C VAL A 374 80.49 -21.99 -0.37
N GLY A 375 80.10 -20.89 0.27
CA GLY A 375 79.38 -19.78 -0.36
C GLY A 375 77.95 -20.14 -0.75
N ILE A 376 77.31 -21.04 0.00
CA ILE A 376 75.94 -21.47 -0.25
C ILE A 376 75.01 -20.74 0.70
N ASP A 377 74.04 -20.04 0.12
CA ASP A 377 72.96 -19.37 0.84
C ASP A 377 71.65 -20.10 0.50
N ALA A 378 70.98 -20.69 1.48
CA ALA A 378 69.69 -21.35 1.27
C ALA A 378 68.65 -20.38 0.66
N GLY A 379 68.75 -19.08 0.97
CA GLY A 379 67.93 -18.04 0.33
C GLY A 379 68.17 -17.93 -1.19
N SER A 380 69.41 -18.13 -1.65
CA SER A 380 69.75 -18.08 -3.08
C SER A 380 69.24 -19.27 -3.90
N LEU A 381 68.83 -20.36 -3.22
CA LEU A 381 68.22 -21.53 -3.86
C LEU A 381 66.71 -21.35 -4.06
N VAL A 382 66.05 -20.68 -3.11
CA VAL A 382 64.60 -20.47 -3.13
C VAL A 382 64.23 -19.20 -3.92
N GLN A 383 65.04 -18.15 -3.86
CA GLN A 383 64.74 -16.85 -4.45
C GLN A 383 64.45 -16.90 -5.97
N PRO A 384 65.24 -17.58 -6.83
CA PRO A 384 64.97 -17.64 -8.26
C PRO A 384 63.64 -18.35 -8.60
N LEU A 385 63.24 -19.32 -7.77
CA LEU A 385 62.00 -20.08 -7.97
C LEU A 385 60.78 -19.24 -7.61
N ILE A 386 60.86 -18.46 -6.53
CA ILE A 386 59.83 -17.48 -6.16
C ILE A 386 59.76 -16.33 -7.17
N GLU A 387 60.90 -15.92 -7.73
CA GLU A 387 60.96 -14.87 -8.76
C GLU A 387 60.21 -15.24 -10.04
N VAL A 388 60.20 -16.52 -10.41
CA VAL A 388 59.50 -17.06 -11.59
C VAL A 388 58.06 -17.49 -11.26
N GLY A 389 57.83 -18.07 -10.08
CA GLY A 389 56.54 -18.66 -9.71
C GLY A 389 55.48 -17.65 -9.26
N ILE A 390 55.89 -16.48 -8.75
CA ILE A 390 54.96 -15.45 -8.26
C ILE A 390 55.15 -14.15 -9.05
N PRO A 391 54.12 -13.63 -9.75
CA PRO A 391 54.22 -12.36 -10.45
C PRO A 391 54.28 -11.19 -9.46
N ASP A 392 54.76 -10.02 -9.92
CA ASP A 392 54.83 -8.82 -9.08
C ASP A 392 53.43 -8.22 -8.84
N GLU A 393 52.50 -8.44 -9.76
CA GLU A 393 51.10 -8.05 -9.67
C GLU A 393 50.23 -9.17 -10.24
N TRP A 394 49.12 -9.48 -9.57
CA TRP A 394 48.07 -10.32 -10.14
C TRP A 394 46.89 -9.43 -10.52
N ILE A 395 46.61 -9.36 -11.82
CA ILE A 395 45.50 -8.56 -12.36
C ILE A 395 44.35 -9.51 -12.67
N LEU A 396 43.20 -9.26 -12.05
CA LEU A 396 41.94 -9.88 -12.44
C LEU A 396 41.22 -8.92 -13.38
N THR A 397 41.03 -9.34 -14.62
CA THR A 397 40.40 -8.53 -15.65
C THR A 397 38.88 -8.58 -15.54
N GLU A 398 38.19 -7.65 -16.21
CA GLU A 398 36.74 -7.66 -16.32
C GLU A 398 36.20 -8.98 -16.90
N ALA A 399 36.93 -9.63 -17.81
CA ALA A 399 36.56 -10.94 -18.36
C ALA A 399 36.59 -12.04 -17.28
N ASP A 400 37.62 -12.04 -16.44
CA ASP A 400 37.75 -12.98 -15.32
C ASP A 400 36.63 -12.77 -14.30
N MET A 401 36.33 -11.50 -13.99
CA MET A 401 35.23 -11.12 -13.09
C MET A 401 33.87 -11.47 -13.68
N SER A 402 33.65 -11.19 -14.96
CA SER A 402 32.41 -11.53 -15.66
C SER A 402 32.14 -13.02 -15.62
N GLN A 403 33.17 -13.86 -15.74
CA GLN A 403 33.04 -15.30 -15.60
C GLN A 403 32.57 -15.73 -14.21
N LEU A 404 32.91 -14.99 -13.15
CA LEU A 404 32.42 -15.24 -11.79
C LEU A 404 30.96 -14.82 -11.59
N PHE A 405 30.47 -13.84 -12.35
CA PHE A 405 29.13 -13.24 -12.22
C PHE A 405 28.15 -13.63 -13.35
N GLY A 406 28.31 -14.83 -13.92
CA GLY A 406 27.36 -15.40 -14.89
C GLY A 406 27.85 -15.48 -16.35
N GLY A 407 29.09 -15.09 -16.63
CA GLY A 407 29.72 -15.19 -17.95
C GLY A 407 29.54 -13.96 -18.84
N GLU A 408 29.76 -14.11 -20.14
CA GLU A 408 29.57 -13.05 -21.14
C GLU A 408 28.11 -13.06 -21.64
N GLY A 409 27.33 -12.01 -21.39
CA GLY A 409 25.95 -11.89 -21.90
C GLY A 409 25.06 -10.94 -21.11
N GLU A 410 23.78 -10.85 -21.52
CA GLU A 410 22.73 -10.04 -20.85
C GLU A 410 22.43 -10.52 -19.41
N ASP A 411 22.74 -11.77 -19.07
CA ASP A 411 22.53 -12.37 -17.75
C ASP A 411 23.67 -12.08 -16.74
N ASN A 412 24.68 -11.31 -17.14
CA ASN A 412 25.80 -10.97 -16.26
C ASN A 412 25.37 -9.94 -15.20
N VAL A 413 25.38 -10.37 -13.94
CA VAL A 413 24.90 -9.57 -12.80
C VAL A 413 25.75 -8.31 -12.60
N LEU A 414 27.08 -8.37 -12.80
CA LEU A 414 27.96 -7.22 -12.64
C LEU A 414 27.64 -6.12 -13.66
N ILE A 415 27.36 -6.49 -14.91
CA ILE A 415 27.00 -5.55 -15.97
C ILE A 415 25.60 -4.96 -15.70
N GLN A 416 24.63 -5.79 -15.31
CA GLN A 416 23.27 -5.32 -14.97
C GLN A 416 23.29 -4.34 -13.80
N VAL A 417 24.04 -4.65 -12.73
CA VAL A 417 24.15 -3.76 -11.57
C VAL A 417 24.88 -2.47 -11.95
N ARG A 418 25.90 -2.52 -12.81
CA ARG A 418 26.57 -1.31 -13.31
C ARG A 418 25.62 -0.42 -14.10
N GLU A 419 24.86 -1.00 -15.03
CA GLU A 419 23.84 -0.27 -15.80
C GLU A 419 22.81 0.36 -14.86
N LEU A 420 22.30 -0.41 -13.89
CA LEU A 420 21.35 0.07 -12.88
C LEU A 420 21.90 1.23 -12.04
N VAL A 421 23.16 1.16 -11.61
CA VAL A 421 23.82 2.21 -10.83
C VAL A 421 24.04 3.47 -11.66
N GLN A 422 24.42 3.33 -12.94
CA GLN A 422 24.72 4.47 -13.81
C GLN A 422 23.47 5.16 -14.37
N GLU A 423 22.47 4.39 -14.76
CA GLU A 423 21.21 4.91 -15.28
C GLU A 423 20.26 5.33 -14.16
N GLY A 424 20.47 4.81 -12.95
CA GLY A 424 19.59 4.98 -11.81
C GLY A 424 18.37 4.05 -11.89
N LEU A 425 17.72 3.84 -10.74
CA LEU A 425 16.44 3.14 -10.69
C LEU A 425 15.33 4.10 -11.10
N ILE A 426 15.05 4.15 -12.40
CA ILE A 426 14.00 4.99 -12.98
C ILE A 426 12.75 4.15 -13.27
N PHE A 427 11.67 4.46 -12.58
CA PHE A 427 10.34 3.92 -12.86
C PHE A 427 9.57 4.88 -13.76
N THR A 428 9.21 4.42 -14.94
CA THR A 428 8.52 5.21 -15.95
C THR A 428 7.02 4.91 -16.00
N GLU A 429 6.28 5.73 -16.76
CA GLU A 429 4.88 5.47 -17.09
C GLU A 429 4.65 4.06 -17.66
N LYS A 430 5.61 3.51 -18.42
CA LYS A 430 5.49 2.16 -18.97
C LYS A 430 5.45 1.12 -17.85
N ASP A 431 6.34 1.25 -16.88
CA ASP A 431 6.48 0.32 -15.77
C ASP A 431 5.28 0.44 -14.82
N LEU A 432 4.82 1.67 -14.56
CA LEU A 432 3.58 1.92 -13.82
C LEU A 432 2.37 1.30 -14.52
N ASN A 433 2.26 1.43 -15.85
CA ASN A 433 1.16 0.85 -16.61
C ASN A 433 1.21 -0.68 -16.61
N GLU A 434 2.40 -1.29 -16.61
CA GLU A 434 2.58 -2.74 -16.47
C GLU A 434 2.18 -3.21 -15.08
N PHE A 435 2.54 -2.47 -14.03
CA PHE A 435 2.14 -2.75 -12.66
C PHE A 435 0.62 -2.59 -12.43
N MET A 436 0.02 -1.56 -13.02
CA MET A 436 -1.41 -1.23 -12.89
C MET A 436 -2.29 -1.96 -13.92
N ALA A 437 -1.70 -2.74 -14.84
CA ALA A 437 -2.43 -3.41 -15.89
C ALA A 437 -3.41 -4.41 -15.29
N THR A 438 -4.68 -4.04 -15.26
CA THR A 438 -5.79 -4.94 -14.99
C THR A 438 -6.59 -5.11 -16.27
N ASP A 439 -7.19 -6.28 -16.48
CA ASP A 439 -7.96 -6.60 -17.69
C ASP A 439 -9.16 -5.68 -17.97
N SER A 440 -9.48 -4.74 -17.06
CA SER A 440 -10.76 -4.05 -17.02
C SER A 440 -10.72 -2.52 -17.13
N VAL A 441 -9.61 -1.84 -16.82
CA VAL A 441 -9.56 -0.37 -16.81
C VAL A 441 -8.20 0.14 -17.27
N SER A 442 -8.19 1.08 -18.24
CA SER A 442 -6.96 1.75 -18.67
C SER A 442 -6.52 2.80 -17.63
N PRO A 443 -5.22 2.89 -17.30
CA PRO A 443 -4.69 3.95 -16.43
C PRO A 443 -5.05 5.37 -16.90
N GLU A 444 -5.18 5.59 -18.21
CA GLU A 444 -5.55 6.90 -18.76
C GLU A 444 -7.02 7.25 -18.49
N ASP A 445 -7.92 6.25 -18.45
CA ASP A 445 -9.32 6.45 -18.09
C ASP A 445 -9.46 6.81 -16.59
N ILE A 446 -8.59 6.25 -15.74
CA ILE A 446 -8.51 6.60 -14.31
C ILE A 446 -8.06 8.04 -14.15
N ARG A 447 -6.95 8.43 -14.80
CA ARG A 447 -6.44 9.81 -14.79
C ARG A 447 -7.48 10.80 -15.30
N GLN A 448 -8.20 10.44 -16.36
CA GLN A 448 -9.29 11.27 -16.87
C GLN A 448 -10.41 11.44 -15.86
N SER A 449 -10.83 10.34 -15.23
CA SER A 449 -11.88 10.36 -14.21
C SER A 449 -11.48 11.17 -12.97
N ILE A 450 -10.21 11.16 -12.60
CA ILE A 450 -9.67 11.97 -11.50
C ILE A 450 -9.73 13.46 -11.85
N ALA A 451 -9.23 13.83 -13.03
CA ALA A 451 -9.11 15.22 -13.47
C ALA A 451 -10.47 15.86 -13.78
N ASP A 452 -11.33 15.18 -14.52
CA ASP A 452 -12.66 15.68 -14.92
C ASP A 452 -13.72 15.49 -13.81
N GLY A 453 -13.43 14.61 -12.84
CA GLY A 453 -14.37 14.11 -11.86
C GLY A 453 -15.28 13.02 -12.41
N LEU A 454 -15.85 12.20 -11.52
CA LEU A 454 -16.79 11.17 -11.93
C LEU A 454 -18.13 11.80 -12.27
N THR A 455 -18.46 11.83 -13.56
CA THR A 455 -19.76 12.30 -14.03
C THR A 455 -20.71 11.14 -14.24
N PHE A 456 -21.87 11.18 -13.58
CA PHE A 456 -22.94 10.19 -13.76
C PHE A 456 -24.18 10.89 -14.30
N THR A 457 -24.70 10.38 -15.43
CA THR A 457 -25.83 10.94 -16.16
C THR A 457 -26.93 9.91 -16.38
N GLU A 458 -28.04 10.34 -16.99
CA GLU A 458 -29.11 9.44 -17.40
C GLU A 458 -28.64 8.36 -18.38
N GLN A 459 -27.66 8.67 -19.25
CA GLN A 459 -27.14 7.69 -20.20
C GLN A 459 -26.40 6.57 -19.48
N ASP A 460 -25.66 6.91 -18.43
CA ASP A 460 -24.92 5.96 -17.59
C ASP A 460 -25.89 5.12 -16.73
N LEU A 461 -26.97 5.74 -16.25
CA LEU A 461 -28.06 5.03 -15.60
C LEU A 461 -28.76 4.03 -16.55
N LYS A 462 -28.98 4.44 -17.81
CA LYS A 462 -29.55 3.58 -18.86
C LYS A 462 -28.62 2.44 -19.24
N SER A 463 -27.32 2.67 -19.34
CA SER A 463 -26.36 1.59 -19.61
C SER A 463 -26.29 0.63 -18.44
N LEU A 464 -26.24 1.13 -17.19
CA LEU A 464 -26.21 0.29 -15.99
C LEU A 464 -27.45 -0.60 -15.87
N MET A 465 -28.63 -0.10 -16.27
CA MET A 465 -29.84 -0.93 -16.34
C MET A 465 -29.91 -1.80 -17.61
N GLY A 466 -29.33 -1.33 -18.72
CA GLY A 466 -29.41 -1.89 -20.07
C GLY A 466 -28.40 -2.98 -20.42
N ASP A 467 -27.28 -3.06 -19.71
CA ASP A 467 -26.19 -4.01 -20.00
C ASP A 467 -26.46 -5.44 -19.48
N THR A 468 -27.65 -5.70 -18.98
CA THR A 468 -28.06 -7.05 -18.52
C THR A 468 -28.33 -8.03 -19.68
N GLY A 469 -28.10 -7.63 -20.94
CA GLY A 469 -28.23 -8.50 -22.13
C GLY A 469 -29.65 -9.00 -22.41
N ASP A 470 -30.64 -8.51 -21.68
CA ASP A 470 -31.99 -9.05 -21.64
C ASP A 470 -33.04 -8.00 -22.08
N THR A 471 -34.04 -8.45 -22.84
CA THR A 471 -35.14 -7.60 -23.32
C THR A 471 -35.95 -6.93 -22.20
N SER A 472 -35.79 -7.43 -20.96
CA SER A 472 -36.41 -6.92 -19.74
C SER A 472 -35.88 -5.54 -19.30
N ALA A 473 -34.65 -5.17 -19.65
CA ALA A 473 -34.07 -3.88 -19.27
C ALA A 473 -34.77 -2.68 -19.94
N GLY A 474 -35.13 -2.82 -21.22
CA GLY A 474 -35.89 -1.81 -21.94
C GLY A 474 -37.30 -1.63 -21.36
N GLU A 475 -37.97 -2.72 -21.00
CA GLU A 475 -39.28 -2.69 -20.35
C GLU A 475 -39.24 -2.03 -18.95
N GLN A 476 -38.17 -2.27 -18.18
CA GLN A 476 -37.96 -1.61 -16.89
C GLN A 476 -37.73 -0.10 -17.05
N MET A 477 -36.97 0.32 -18.06
CA MET A 477 -36.75 1.75 -18.31
C MET A 477 -38.03 2.45 -18.77
N GLU A 478 -38.84 1.81 -19.61
CA GLU A 478 -40.16 2.32 -20.00
C GLU A 478 -41.11 2.41 -18.80
N ALA A 479 -41.12 1.40 -17.93
CA ALA A 479 -41.92 1.41 -16.70
C ALA A 479 -41.46 2.52 -15.74
N PHE A 480 -40.15 2.71 -15.57
CA PHE A 480 -39.60 3.80 -14.77
C PHE A 480 -40.00 5.17 -15.33
N GLU A 481 -39.83 5.40 -16.63
CA GLU A 481 -40.21 6.68 -17.25
C GLU A 481 -41.72 6.92 -17.18
N GLN A 482 -42.54 5.87 -17.30
CA GLN A 482 -43.99 5.97 -17.14
C GLN A 482 -44.38 6.38 -15.72
N VAL A 483 -43.76 5.77 -14.70
CA VAL A 483 -43.99 6.12 -13.29
C VAL A 483 -43.53 7.56 -13.03
N ARG A 484 -42.31 7.90 -13.45
CA ARG A 484 -41.69 9.23 -13.30
C ARG A 484 -42.54 10.34 -13.93
N SER A 485 -42.98 10.13 -15.18
CA SER A 485 -43.88 11.05 -15.89
C SER A 485 -45.23 11.19 -15.18
N GLY A 486 -45.78 10.09 -14.66
CA GLY A 486 -46.99 10.08 -13.84
C GLY A 486 -46.84 10.88 -12.55
N LEU A 487 -45.74 10.70 -11.83
CA LEU A 487 -45.40 11.46 -10.62
C LEU A 487 -45.24 12.96 -10.90
N GLY A 488 -44.55 13.31 -11.98
CA GLY A 488 -44.38 14.71 -12.39
C GLY A 488 -45.71 15.39 -12.72
N MET A 489 -46.61 14.68 -13.42
CA MET A 489 -47.97 15.17 -13.66
C MET A 489 -48.75 15.29 -12.34
N ALA A 490 -48.69 14.29 -11.46
CA ALA A 490 -49.39 14.32 -10.17
C ALA A 490 -48.94 15.50 -9.30
N LYS A 491 -47.62 15.75 -9.17
CA LYS A 491 -47.05 16.87 -8.41
C LYS A 491 -47.51 18.22 -8.96
N LYS A 492 -47.51 18.40 -10.29
CA LYS A 492 -47.99 19.63 -10.95
C LYS A 492 -49.46 19.93 -10.67
N TRP A 493 -50.31 18.90 -10.62
CA TRP A 493 -51.74 19.05 -10.36
C TRP A 493 -52.11 19.08 -8.86
N LEU A 494 -51.22 18.63 -7.98
CA LEU A 494 -51.47 18.50 -6.54
C LEU A 494 -51.99 19.80 -5.90
N ASN A 495 -51.43 20.95 -6.29
CA ASN A 495 -51.87 22.27 -5.81
C ASN A 495 -53.34 22.58 -6.16
N PHE A 496 -53.87 22.02 -7.25
CA PHE A 496 -55.27 22.19 -7.67
C PHE A 496 -56.20 21.15 -7.03
N VAL A 497 -55.68 20.00 -6.59
CA VAL A 497 -56.49 18.92 -5.99
C VAL A 497 -57.24 19.41 -4.74
N TRP A 498 -56.68 20.34 -3.97
CA TRP A 498 -57.33 20.90 -2.78
C TRP A 498 -58.60 21.72 -3.07
N LEU A 499 -58.80 22.15 -4.33
CA LEU A 499 -60.02 22.84 -4.75
C LEU A 499 -61.26 21.94 -4.67
N ILE A 500 -61.11 20.63 -4.90
CA ILE A 500 -62.24 19.69 -4.89
C ILE A 500 -62.82 19.54 -3.47
N PRO A 501 -62.02 19.20 -2.42
CA PRO A 501 -62.51 19.23 -1.04
C PRO A 501 -63.06 20.61 -0.66
N PHE A 502 -62.40 21.69 -1.06
CA PHE A 502 -62.86 23.05 -0.73
C PHE A 502 -64.24 23.37 -1.31
N LEU A 503 -64.50 23.03 -2.58
CA LEU A 503 -65.82 23.20 -3.21
C LEU A 503 -66.88 22.32 -2.55
N MET A 504 -66.55 21.09 -2.17
CA MET A 504 -67.45 20.22 -1.40
C MET A 504 -67.81 20.83 -0.05
N LEU A 505 -66.82 21.42 0.63
CA LEU A 505 -66.99 22.08 1.91
C LEU A 505 -67.95 23.28 1.78
N LEU A 506 -67.80 24.09 0.73
CA LEU A 506 -68.74 25.17 0.40
C LEU A 506 -70.15 24.64 0.10
N ALA A 507 -70.27 23.53 -0.64
CA ALA A 507 -71.56 22.90 -0.94
C ALA A 507 -72.26 22.39 0.33
N VAL A 508 -71.53 21.72 1.23
CA VAL A 508 -72.05 21.30 2.54
C VAL A 508 -72.49 22.50 3.37
N GLY A 509 -71.67 23.55 3.45
CA GLY A 509 -72.01 24.79 4.15
C GLY A 509 -73.29 25.44 3.61
N ALA A 510 -73.41 25.54 2.28
CA ALA A 510 -74.58 26.11 1.59
C ALA A 510 -75.86 25.28 1.77
N LEU A 511 -75.75 23.96 1.86
CA LEU A 511 -76.87 23.04 2.10
C LEU A 511 -77.30 23.01 3.58
N GLY A 512 -76.35 23.16 4.51
CA GLY A 512 -76.57 23.10 5.95
C GLY A 512 -77.14 24.38 6.55
N GLY A 513 -76.67 25.55 6.10
CA GLY A 513 -77.01 26.86 6.68
C GLY A 513 -77.92 27.75 5.82
N ARG A 514 -78.88 28.44 6.45
CA ARG A 514 -79.75 29.44 5.78
C ARG A 514 -79.16 30.85 5.73
N GLN A 515 -78.31 31.20 6.69
CA GLN A 515 -77.61 32.50 6.80
C GLN A 515 -76.11 32.31 6.62
N TRP A 516 -75.39 33.36 6.20
CA TRP A 516 -73.93 33.30 5.96
C TRP A 516 -73.13 32.80 7.18
N SER A 517 -73.48 33.27 8.38
CA SER A 517 -72.89 32.79 9.64
C SER A 517 -73.15 31.31 9.90
N SER A 518 -74.38 30.83 9.64
CA SER A 518 -74.72 29.41 9.76
C SER A 518 -74.02 28.53 8.71
N LYS A 519 -73.81 29.03 7.49
CA LYS A 519 -73.06 28.31 6.45
C LYS A 519 -71.59 28.10 6.85
N LEU A 520 -70.95 29.13 7.41
CA LEU A 520 -69.59 29.06 7.94
C LEU A 520 -69.46 28.06 9.10
N ILE A 521 -70.43 28.05 10.03
CA ILE A 521 -70.42 27.10 11.15
C ILE A 521 -70.54 25.65 10.66
N TRP A 522 -71.41 25.35 9.69
CA TRP A 522 -71.53 24.01 9.11
C TRP A 522 -70.25 23.55 8.39
N ALA A 523 -69.66 24.43 7.61
CA ALA A 523 -68.39 24.24 6.93
C ALA A 523 -67.25 23.94 7.93
N ALA A 524 -67.09 24.80 8.94
CA ALA A 524 -66.03 24.69 9.93
C ALA A 524 -66.22 23.49 10.88
N ALA A 525 -67.46 23.13 11.21
CA ALA A 525 -67.75 21.92 12.00
C ALA A 525 -67.35 20.64 11.27
N LEU A 526 -67.62 20.55 9.96
CA LEU A 526 -67.20 19.39 9.16
C LEU A 526 -65.67 19.30 9.05
N LEU A 527 -65.01 20.44 8.85
CA LEU A 527 -63.54 20.53 8.81
C LEU A 527 -62.91 20.13 10.17
N ALA A 528 -63.52 20.53 11.29
CA ALA A 528 -63.11 20.10 12.63
C ALA A 528 -63.25 18.59 12.83
N VAL A 529 -64.38 18.01 12.42
CA VAL A 529 -64.62 16.55 12.52
C VAL A 529 -63.59 15.78 11.69
N MET A 530 -63.32 16.21 10.46
CA MET A 530 -62.29 15.61 9.61
C MET A 530 -60.91 15.68 10.28
N ALA A 531 -60.55 16.83 10.83
CA ALA A 531 -59.26 17.03 11.46
C ALA A 531 -59.07 16.23 12.75
N ILE A 532 -60.13 16.06 13.56
CA ILE A 532 -60.14 15.16 14.73
C ILE A 532 -59.96 13.71 14.27
N ILE A 533 -60.68 13.29 13.22
CA ILE A 533 -60.52 11.94 12.64
C ILE A 533 -59.07 11.75 12.17
N ALA A 534 -58.51 12.72 11.44
CA ALA A 534 -57.12 12.68 10.98
C ALA A 534 -56.14 12.56 12.16
N TYR A 535 -56.33 13.35 13.22
CA TYR A 535 -55.50 13.28 14.43
C TYR A 535 -55.57 11.92 15.14
N ILE A 536 -56.76 11.32 15.22
CA ILE A 536 -56.95 10.00 15.83
C ILE A 536 -56.30 8.91 14.96
N ILE A 537 -56.51 8.96 13.64
CA ILE A 537 -55.95 8.00 12.68
C ILE A 537 -54.42 8.06 12.70
N PHE A 538 -53.84 9.24 12.51
CA PHE A 538 -52.37 9.44 12.44
C PHE A 538 -51.71 9.60 13.82
N GLY A 539 -52.44 9.41 14.91
CA GLY A 539 -51.90 9.43 16.27
C GLY A 539 -52.07 8.07 16.93
N PRO A 540 -53.03 7.92 17.86
CA PRO A 540 -53.18 6.72 18.67
C PRO A 540 -53.50 5.46 17.85
N VAL A 541 -54.25 5.58 16.75
CA VAL A 541 -54.56 4.41 15.91
C VAL A 541 -53.31 3.94 15.16
N PHE A 542 -52.60 4.84 14.49
CA PHE A 542 -51.36 4.50 13.79
C PHE A 542 -50.34 3.84 14.71
N SER A 543 -50.08 4.41 15.89
CA SER A 543 -49.11 3.87 16.85
C SER A 543 -49.52 2.49 17.39
N ALA A 544 -50.82 2.21 17.49
CA ALA A 544 -51.30 0.94 18.03
C ALA A 544 -51.39 -0.18 16.97
N THR A 545 -51.68 0.16 15.71
CA THR A 545 -51.95 -0.83 14.66
C THR A 545 -50.88 -0.90 13.58
N ALA A 546 -50.43 0.24 13.08
CA ALA A 546 -49.55 0.31 11.91
C ALA A 546 -48.07 0.25 12.32
N GLN A 547 -47.69 0.99 13.36
CA GLN A 547 -46.30 1.06 13.83
C GLN A 547 -45.70 -0.33 14.15
N PRO A 548 -46.38 -1.24 14.88
CA PRO A 548 -45.82 -2.56 15.16
C PRO A 548 -45.60 -3.41 13.89
N MET A 549 -46.50 -3.31 12.90
CA MET A 549 -46.37 -4.03 11.62
C MET A 549 -45.23 -3.48 10.77
N ILE A 550 -45.02 -2.16 10.82
CA ILE A 550 -43.94 -1.50 10.10
C ILE A 550 -42.59 -1.84 10.73
N ASP A 551 -42.48 -1.77 12.07
CA ASP A 551 -41.27 -2.17 12.78
C ASP A 551 -40.91 -3.63 12.49
N GLN A 552 -41.91 -4.53 12.47
CA GLN A 552 -41.70 -5.92 12.10
C GLN A 552 -41.25 -6.07 10.63
N SER A 553 -41.84 -5.30 9.71
CA SER A 553 -41.47 -5.37 8.28
C SER A 553 -40.07 -4.83 8.03
N LEU A 554 -39.69 -3.72 8.68
CA LEU A 554 -38.35 -3.16 8.62
C LEU A 554 -37.32 -4.14 9.18
N THR A 555 -37.55 -4.66 10.40
CA THR A 555 -36.65 -5.65 11.01
C THR A 555 -36.55 -6.95 10.20
N THR A 556 -37.62 -7.39 9.54
CA THR A 556 -37.57 -8.63 8.72
C THR A 556 -36.88 -8.40 7.37
N GLY A 557 -37.10 -7.24 6.73
CA GLY A 557 -36.48 -6.90 5.45
C GLY A 557 -34.99 -6.62 5.55
N PHE A 558 -34.52 -6.16 6.71
CA PHE A 558 -33.13 -5.78 6.95
C PHE A 558 -32.37 -6.79 7.85
N GLY A 559 -33.05 -7.56 8.70
CA GLY A 559 -32.42 -8.35 9.78
C GLY A 559 -31.86 -9.74 9.43
N GLN A 560 -31.70 -10.10 8.15
CA GLN A 560 -31.15 -11.40 7.74
C GLN A 560 -29.81 -11.27 7.00
N THR A 561 -28.92 -10.43 7.51
CA THR A 561 -27.59 -10.27 6.92
C THR A 561 -26.53 -10.43 8.01
N GLU A 562 -25.46 -11.13 7.67
CA GLU A 562 -24.25 -11.23 8.51
C GLU A 562 -23.26 -10.14 8.09
N GLY A 563 -22.34 -9.81 8.99
CA GLY A 563 -21.25 -8.87 8.70
C GLY A 563 -21.66 -7.39 8.57
N ILE A 564 -20.97 -6.62 7.72
CA ILE A 564 -21.16 -5.18 7.46
C ILE A 564 -22.61 -4.89 7.10
N MET A 565 -23.22 -5.79 6.33
CA MET A 565 -24.60 -5.66 5.89
C MET A 565 -25.57 -5.60 7.07
N SER A 566 -25.25 -6.25 8.20
CA SER A 566 -26.06 -6.17 9.43
C SER A 566 -26.03 -4.78 10.06
N LEU A 567 -24.88 -4.11 10.06
CA LEU A 567 -24.71 -2.76 10.60
C LEU A 567 -25.48 -1.77 9.73
N VAL A 568 -25.29 -1.83 8.40
CA VAL A 568 -26.00 -0.99 7.44
C VAL A 568 -27.51 -1.22 7.52
N ALA A 569 -27.93 -2.48 7.66
CA ALA A 569 -29.32 -2.86 7.82
C ALA A 569 -29.93 -2.30 9.12
N GLN A 570 -29.24 -2.40 10.24
CA GLN A 570 -29.68 -1.84 11.51
C GLN A 570 -29.83 -0.31 11.41
N LYS A 571 -28.87 0.36 10.77
CA LYS A 571 -28.94 1.80 10.52
C LYS A 571 -30.10 2.16 9.60
N GLY A 572 -30.33 1.36 8.55
CA GLY A 572 -31.46 1.50 7.63
C GLY A 572 -32.81 1.39 8.34
N VAL A 573 -32.96 0.46 9.30
CA VAL A 573 -34.17 0.36 10.14
C VAL A 573 -34.38 1.63 10.95
N ALA A 574 -33.34 2.14 11.62
CA ALA A 574 -33.42 3.38 12.41
C ALA A 574 -33.79 4.59 11.54
N MET A 575 -33.20 4.70 10.34
CA MET A 575 -33.57 5.74 9.37
C MET A 575 -35.02 5.62 8.90
N GLY A 576 -35.47 4.39 8.59
CA GLY A 576 -36.85 4.12 8.21
C GLY A 576 -37.84 4.54 9.29
N GLN A 577 -37.56 4.19 10.55
CA GLN A 577 -38.36 4.61 11.70
C GLN A 577 -38.40 6.12 11.86
N ASN A 578 -37.24 6.80 11.80
CA ASN A 578 -37.17 8.27 11.85
C ASN A 578 -37.99 8.92 10.73
N ALA A 579 -37.89 8.40 9.51
CA ALA A 579 -38.63 8.92 8.35
C ALA A 579 -40.15 8.75 8.52
N ILE A 580 -40.61 7.59 9.00
CA ILE A 580 -42.02 7.30 9.26
C ILE A 580 -42.55 8.18 10.40
N ASP A 581 -41.81 8.29 11.50
CA ASP A 581 -42.20 9.13 12.64
C ASP A 581 -42.28 10.61 12.24
N SER A 582 -41.33 11.10 11.44
CA SER A 582 -41.35 12.45 10.87
C SER A 582 -42.56 12.65 9.95
N PHE A 583 -42.83 11.69 9.06
CA PHE A 583 -43.99 11.72 8.17
C PHE A 583 -45.32 11.83 8.95
N ILE A 584 -45.52 10.92 9.91
CA ILE A 584 -46.73 10.82 10.73
C ILE A 584 -46.90 12.00 11.67
N SER A 585 -45.81 12.44 12.33
CA SER A 585 -45.81 13.64 13.18
C SER A 585 -46.23 14.88 12.39
N GLY A 586 -45.80 15.01 11.13
CA GLY A 586 -46.24 16.09 10.26
C GLY A 586 -47.73 16.04 9.91
N LEU A 587 -48.29 14.86 9.61
CA LEU A 587 -49.74 14.69 9.39
C LEU A 587 -50.55 15.09 10.64
N ARG A 588 -50.07 14.65 11.82
CA ARG A 588 -50.65 15.00 13.11
C ARG A 588 -50.61 16.51 13.36
N ASN A 589 -49.48 17.17 13.08
CA ASN A 589 -49.32 18.61 13.27
C ASN A 589 -50.20 19.42 12.31
N GLN A 590 -50.34 18.98 11.05
CA GLN A 590 -51.29 19.57 10.11
C GLN A 590 -52.74 19.42 10.61
N ALA A 591 -53.12 18.23 11.12
CA ALA A 591 -54.43 18.02 11.70
C ALA A 591 -54.69 18.97 12.90
N ILE A 592 -53.71 19.16 13.79
CA ILE A 592 -53.81 20.12 14.92
C ILE A 592 -54.02 21.55 14.40
N ALA A 593 -53.23 21.99 13.41
CA ALA A 593 -53.39 23.31 12.82
C ALA A 593 -54.80 23.51 12.22
N ILE A 594 -55.32 22.49 11.54
CA ILE A 594 -56.67 22.48 10.97
C ILE A 594 -57.75 22.51 12.08
N ILE A 595 -57.55 21.79 13.20
CA ILE A 595 -58.44 21.86 14.38
C ILE A 595 -58.49 23.28 14.93
N ILE A 596 -57.32 23.90 15.17
CA ILE A 596 -57.22 25.27 15.69
C ILE A 596 -57.93 26.25 14.75
N ALA A 597 -57.65 26.16 13.44
CA ALA A 597 -58.30 26.99 12.43
C ALA A 597 -59.83 26.81 12.44
N SER A 598 -60.31 25.58 12.59
CA SER A 598 -61.75 25.28 12.67
C SER A 598 -62.41 25.93 13.87
N VAL A 599 -61.79 25.84 15.04
CA VAL A 599 -62.32 26.43 16.29
C VAL A 599 -62.43 27.95 16.16
N VAL A 600 -61.41 28.59 15.57
CA VAL A 600 -61.44 30.03 15.28
C VAL A 600 -62.57 30.37 14.31
N LEU A 601 -62.73 29.62 13.21
CA LEU A 601 -63.79 29.85 12.23
C LEU A 601 -65.20 29.67 12.83
N ILE A 602 -65.39 28.69 13.70
CA ILE A 602 -66.65 28.50 14.44
C ILE A 602 -66.90 29.70 15.35
N GLY A 603 -65.90 30.15 16.11
CA GLY A 603 -66.00 31.32 16.99
C GLY A 603 -66.43 32.58 16.23
N VAL A 604 -65.78 32.87 15.10
CA VAL A 604 -66.15 33.98 14.20
C VAL A 604 -67.57 33.82 13.68
N GLY A 605 -67.95 32.60 13.26
CA GLY A 605 -69.30 32.31 12.80
C GLY A 605 -70.38 32.57 13.86
N VAL A 606 -70.11 32.22 15.13
CA VAL A 606 -71.02 32.46 16.26
C VAL A 606 -71.14 33.95 16.58
N VAL A 607 -70.03 34.68 16.60
CA VAL A 607 -70.03 36.14 16.82
C VAL A 607 -70.85 36.84 15.74
N LEU A 608 -70.61 36.51 14.47
CA LEU A 608 -71.37 37.05 13.33
C LEU A 608 -72.86 36.68 13.40
N HIS A 609 -73.19 35.46 13.84
CA HIS A 609 -74.58 35.04 14.00
C HIS A 609 -75.31 35.87 15.07
N ASN A 610 -74.67 36.10 16.22
CA ASN A 610 -75.22 36.92 17.28
C ASN A 610 -75.34 38.39 16.86
N TRP A 611 -74.38 38.91 16.09
CA TRP A 611 -74.41 40.29 15.62
C TRP A 611 -75.52 40.55 14.59
N ASP A 612 -75.75 39.62 13.66
CA ASP A 612 -76.88 39.67 12.71
C ASP A 612 -78.24 39.60 13.40
N LYS A 613 -78.32 38.89 14.54
CA LYS A 613 -79.53 38.81 15.35
C LYS A 613 -79.82 40.14 16.06
N ILE A 614 -78.78 40.81 16.56
CA ILE A 614 -78.87 42.14 17.20
C ILE A 614 -79.26 43.23 16.19
N ARG A 615 -78.86 43.13 14.92
CA ARG A 615 -79.25 44.09 13.85
C ARG A 615 -80.69 43.98 13.36
N ARG A 616 -81.39 42.86 13.62
CA ARG A 616 -82.76 42.59 13.12
C ARG A 616 -83.85 42.77 14.17
N THR A 617 -83.48 42.95 15.43
CA THR A 617 -84.30 43.48 16.52
C THR A 617 -84.13 44.98 16.60
#